data_AF-A0A3D5KD42-F1
#
_entry.id   AF-A0A3D5KD42-F1
#
_cell.length_a   1.000
_cell.length_b   1.000
_cell.length_c   1.000
_cell.angle_alpha   90.00
_cell.angle_beta   90.00
_cell.angle_gamma   90.00
#
_symmetry.space_group_name_H-M   'P 1'
#
loop_
_entity.id
_entity.type
_entity.pdbx_description
1 polymer ?
#
loop_
_entity_poly.entity_id
_entity_poly.type
_entity_poly.pdbx_seq_one_letter_code
_entity_poly.pdbx_strand_id
1 'polypeptide(L)'
;MTNSKNLPKVAYFCMEYALDTSLKIYSGGLGVLAGDYLKGAKDGEYPMVGIGIKWKQGYTEQKIGEDGRPYDSYYNYQYDFLKDTGVKVTVKIRQRDVVCKVWLVDCFGNAPIYLLDTDLPENGDAWITGQLYGYFGEERIAQEMVLG
;
A
#
# COMPACT_ATOMS: atom_id res chain seq x y z
N MET A 1 -32.12 1.10 -5.08
CA MET A 1 -30.96 0.65 -5.88
C MET A 1 -30.45 1.85 -6.65
N THR A 2 -29.37 2.47 -6.20
CA THR A 2 -28.68 3.55 -6.90
C THR A 2 -28.12 3.00 -8.21
N ASN A 3 -28.48 3.63 -9.33
CA ASN A 3 -28.05 3.18 -10.66
C ASN A 3 -26.55 3.52 -10.84
N SER A 4 -25.66 2.60 -10.43
CA SER A 4 -24.21 2.86 -10.41
C SER A 4 -23.61 3.14 -11.79
N LYS A 5 -24.35 2.88 -12.88
CA LYS A 5 -23.95 3.11 -14.27
C LYS A 5 -23.62 4.57 -14.62
N ASN A 6 -24.06 5.55 -13.84
CA ASN A 6 -23.78 6.99 -14.09
C ASN A 6 -22.85 7.64 -13.06
N LEU A 7 -22.29 6.88 -12.12
CA LEU A 7 -21.36 7.44 -11.15
C LEU A 7 -19.94 7.55 -11.75
N PRO A 8 -19.20 8.63 -11.46
CA PRO A 8 -17.82 8.74 -11.89
C PRO A 8 -16.97 7.65 -11.25
N LYS A 9 -15.98 7.15 -12.00
CA LYS A 9 -14.97 6.25 -11.44
C LYS A 9 -14.03 7.03 -10.54
N VAL A 10 -13.77 6.52 -9.34
CA VAL A 10 -12.91 7.15 -8.35
C VAL A 10 -11.69 6.27 -8.08
N ALA A 11 -10.50 6.87 -8.14
CA ALA A 11 -9.27 6.29 -7.63
C ALA A 11 -8.94 6.97 -6.30
N TYR A 12 -8.95 6.21 -5.22
CA TYR A 12 -8.64 6.69 -3.87
C TYR A 12 -7.19 6.34 -3.55
N PHE A 13 -6.30 7.35 -3.58
CA PHE A 13 -4.88 7.18 -3.31
C PHE A 13 -4.61 7.29 -1.80
N CYS A 14 -3.89 6.32 -1.25
CA CYS A 14 -3.48 6.37 0.15
C CYS A 14 -2.16 5.62 0.38
N MET A 15 -1.35 6.14 1.31
CA MET A 15 -0.12 5.47 1.76
C MET A 15 -0.42 4.20 2.56
N GLU A 16 -1.62 4.07 3.13
CA GLU A 16 -1.98 2.97 4.00
C GLU A 16 -3.43 2.52 3.91
N TYR A 17 -3.65 1.22 4.14
CA TYR A 17 -4.99 0.60 4.24
C TYR A 17 -5.00 -0.48 5.33
N ALA A 18 -5.85 -0.30 6.33
CA ALA A 18 -6.09 -1.31 7.36
C ALA A 18 -7.29 -2.17 6.96
N LEU A 19 -7.02 -3.31 6.31
CA LEU A 19 -8.07 -4.23 5.84
C LEU A 19 -8.21 -5.45 6.75
N ASP A 20 -7.07 -6.04 7.09
CA ASP A 20 -6.92 -7.25 7.89
C ASP A 20 -5.54 -7.25 8.55
N THR A 21 -5.42 -7.93 9.69
CA THR A 21 -4.16 -7.97 10.45
C THR A 21 -3.03 -8.70 9.73
N SER A 22 -3.32 -9.53 8.73
CA SER A 22 -2.34 -10.22 7.87
C SER A 22 -1.70 -9.31 6.81
N LEU A 23 -2.30 -8.16 6.50
CA LEU A 23 -1.79 -7.20 5.53
C LEU A 23 -1.16 -6.00 6.24
N LYS A 24 0.17 -6.01 6.37
CA LYS A 24 0.93 -5.02 7.15
C LYS A 24 1.24 -3.77 6.33
N ILE A 25 0.21 -3.07 5.88
CA ILE A 25 0.34 -1.83 5.07
C ILE A 25 -0.29 -0.60 5.74
N TYR A 26 -0.42 -0.57 7.07
CA TYR A 26 -0.93 0.58 7.79
C TYR A 26 -0.23 0.79 9.15
N SER A 27 -0.30 2.03 9.65
CA SER A 27 0.28 2.46 10.91
C SER A 27 -0.76 2.94 11.93
N GLY A 28 -1.90 3.47 11.47
CA GLY A 28 -2.89 4.03 12.39
C GLY A 28 -4.23 4.42 11.75
N GLY A 29 -4.83 5.51 12.26
CA GLY A 29 -6.21 5.88 11.98
C GLY A 29 -6.49 6.27 10.52
N LEU A 30 -5.51 6.82 9.78
CA LEU A 30 -5.68 7.11 8.36
C LEU A 30 -5.90 5.82 7.56
N GLY A 31 -5.10 4.78 7.83
CA GLY A 31 -5.24 3.47 7.20
C GLY A 31 -6.54 2.78 7.57
N VAL A 32 -7.00 2.92 8.82
CA VAL A 32 -8.33 2.43 9.25
C VAL A 32 -9.43 3.12 8.45
N LEU A 33 -9.42 4.45 8.38
CA LEU A 33 -10.40 5.21 7.60
C LEU A 33 -10.38 4.82 6.11
N ALA A 34 -9.19 4.70 5.52
CA ALA A 34 -9.03 4.27 4.14
C ALA A 34 -9.57 2.85 3.93
N GLY A 35 -9.26 1.92 4.83
CA GLY A 35 -9.80 0.55 4.78
C GLY A 35 -11.33 0.53 4.84
N ASP A 36 -11.93 1.29 5.75
CA ASP A 36 -13.37 1.41 5.91
C ASP A 36 -14.02 2.04 4.67
N TYR A 37 -13.38 3.03 4.05
CA TYR A 37 -13.85 3.62 2.80
C TYR A 37 -13.93 2.59 1.67
N LEU A 38 -12.90 1.74 1.53
CA LEU A 38 -12.87 0.74 0.48
C LEU A 38 -13.82 -0.44 0.77
N LYS A 39 -14.06 -0.78 2.03
CA LYS A 39 -15.11 -1.74 2.42
C LYS A 39 -16.51 -1.19 2.17
N GLY A 40 -16.79 0.04 2.61
CA GLY A 40 -18.05 0.71 2.32
C GLY A 40 -18.30 0.92 0.82
N ALA A 41 -17.23 1.16 0.05
CA ALA A 41 -17.31 1.20 -1.41
C ALA A 41 -17.78 -0.12 -2.02
N LYS A 42 -17.30 -1.25 -1.48
CA LYS A 42 -17.71 -2.59 -1.89
C LYS A 42 -19.18 -2.85 -1.56
N ASP A 43 -19.59 -2.58 -0.33
CA ASP A 43 -20.95 -2.81 0.16
C ASP A 43 -21.98 -1.98 -0.61
N GLY A 44 -21.61 -0.74 -0.97
CA GLY A 44 -22.45 0.16 -1.76
C GLY A 44 -22.37 -0.02 -3.28
N GLU A 45 -21.57 -0.98 -3.76
CA GLU A 45 -21.25 -1.19 -5.19
C GLU A 45 -20.82 0.09 -5.92
N TYR A 46 -20.07 0.95 -5.22
CA TYR A 46 -19.58 2.20 -5.78
C TYR A 46 -18.38 1.94 -6.72
N PRO A 47 -18.27 2.66 -7.86
CA PRO A 47 -17.18 2.48 -8.82
C PRO A 47 -15.87 3.12 -8.31
N MET A 48 -15.33 2.59 -7.22
CA MET A 48 -14.11 3.06 -6.56
C MET A 48 -13.05 1.97 -6.54
N VAL A 49 -11.80 2.37 -6.71
CA VAL A 49 -10.62 1.53 -6.49
C VAL A 49 -9.64 2.24 -5.57
N GLY A 50 -8.86 1.49 -4.81
CA GLY A 50 -7.75 2.04 -4.02
C GLY A 50 -6.44 1.94 -4.78
N ILE A 51 -5.57 2.94 -4.62
CA ILE A 51 -4.18 2.92 -5.11
C ILE A 51 -3.28 3.14 -3.90
N GLY A 52 -2.37 2.21 -3.66
CA GLY A 52 -1.46 2.28 -2.52
C GLY A 52 -0.09 1.69 -2.81
N ILE A 53 0.68 1.50 -1.75
CA ILE A 53 2.03 0.92 -1.81
C ILE A 53 2.04 -0.44 -1.12
N LYS A 54 2.69 -1.42 -1.74
CA LYS A 54 3.01 -2.70 -1.09
C LYS A 54 4.28 -2.50 -0.26
N TRP A 55 4.10 -2.25 1.03
CA TRP A 55 5.22 -2.11 1.96
C TRP A 55 5.86 -3.47 2.27
N LYS A 56 7.17 -3.58 2.04
CA LYS A 56 7.95 -4.80 2.35
C LYS A 56 8.00 -5.06 3.85
N GLN A 57 8.17 -4.02 4.66
CA GLN A 57 8.34 -4.12 6.11
C GLN A 57 7.15 -3.62 6.93
N GLY A 58 6.12 -3.09 6.27
CA GLY A 58 5.05 -2.37 6.96
C GLY A 58 5.58 -1.16 7.73
N TYR A 59 4.98 -0.87 8.90
CA TYR A 59 5.37 0.24 9.76
C TYR A 59 6.45 -0.17 10.79
N THR A 60 6.03 -0.84 11.87
CA THR A 60 6.91 -1.47 12.86
C THR A 60 6.12 -2.56 13.59
N GLU A 61 6.79 -3.62 14.02
CA GLU A 61 6.30 -4.51 15.06
C GLU A 61 7.04 -4.19 16.36
N GLN A 62 6.34 -3.54 17.29
CA GLN A 62 6.91 -3.18 18.59
C GLN A 62 6.93 -4.41 19.50
N LYS A 63 8.10 -4.69 20.08
CA LYS A 63 8.35 -5.78 21.03
C LYS A 63 8.87 -5.21 22.34
N ILE A 64 8.71 -5.97 23.44
CA ILE A 64 9.28 -5.64 24.74
C ILE A 64 10.53 -6.49 24.94
N GLY A 65 11.66 -5.85 25.22
CA GLY A 65 12.93 -6.50 25.52
C GLY A 65 12.96 -7.14 26.90
N GLU A 66 13.98 -7.96 27.16
CA GLU A 66 14.22 -8.55 28.49
C GLU A 66 14.47 -7.47 29.57
N ASP A 67 14.91 -6.28 29.16
CA ASP A 67 15.08 -5.11 30.04
C ASP A 67 13.77 -4.35 30.30
N GLY A 68 12.63 -4.85 29.79
CA GLY A 68 11.32 -4.24 29.92
C GLY A 68 11.09 -3.02 29.02
N ARG A 69 12.02 -2.69 28.11
CA ARG A 69 11.89 -1.54 27.21
C ARG A 69 11.32 -1.93 25.86
N PRO A 70 10.50 -1.06 25.24
CA PRO A 70 10.05 -1.30 23.88
C PRO A 70 11.21 -1.12 22.89
N TYR A 71 11.22 -1.97 21.86
CA TYR A 71 12.06 -1.81 20.68
C TYR A 71 11.27 -2.15 19.42
N ASP A 72 11.67 -1.56 18.31
CA ASP A 72 11.06 -1.77 17.00
C ASP A 72 11.71 -2.96 16.28
N SER A 73 10.88 -3.74 15.59
CA SER A 73 11.34 -4.82 14.73
C SER A 73 10.66 -4.75 13.36
N TYR A 74 11.44 -5.05 12.31
CA TYR A 74 11.04 -4.89 10.92
C TYR A 74 11.19 -6.22 10.19
N TYR A 75 10.07 -6.84 9.83
CA TYR A 75 10.05 -8.12 9.13
C TYR A 75 9.73 -7.88 7.66
N ASN A 76 10.44 -8.56 6.76
CA ASN A 76 10.05 -8.58 5.36
C ASN A 76 8.84 -9.51 5.20
N TYR A 77 7.67 -8.94 4.92
CA TYR A 77 6.43 -9.68 4.74
C TYR A 77 6.29 -10.19 3.30
N GLN A 78 5.79 -11.42 3.18
CA GLN A 78 5.29 -11.98 1.94
C GLN A 78 3.79 -12.18 2.08
N TYR A 79 3.06 -11.85 1.02
CA TYR A 79 1.61 -11.85 1.02
C TYR A 79 1.10 -12.75 -0.10
N ASP A 80 0.90 -14.02 0.21
CA ASP A 80 0.51 -15.04 -0.78
C ASP A 80 -0.89 -14.79 -1.38
N PHE A 81 -1.71 -13.99 -0.70
CA PHE A 81 -3.03 -13.60 -1.18
C PHE A 81 -3.00 -12.44 -2.20
N LEU A 82 -1.85 -11.78 -2.40
CA LEU A 82 -1.72 -10.75 -3.43
C LEU A 82 -1.69 -11.38 -4.81
N LYS A 83 -2.52 -10.85 -5.70
CA LYS A 83 -2.57 -11.29 -7.10
C LYS A 83 -1.65 -10.44 -7.94
N ASP A 84 -0.73 -11.07 -8.65
CA ASP A 84 0.06 -10.40 -9.68
C ASP A 84 -0.86 -10.03 -10.85
N THR A 85 -0.94 -8.74 -11.17
CA THR A 85 -1.76 -8.28 -12.30
C THR A 85 -1.04 -8.42 -13.64
N GLY A 86 0.28 -8.66 -13.63
CA GLY A 86 1.14 -8.60 -14.81
C GLY A 86 1.42 -7.16 -15.31
N VAL A 87 0.81 -6.14 -14.70
CA VAL A 87 0.99 -4.74 -15.07
C VAL A 87 2.22 -4.17 -14.37
N LYS A 88 3.00 -3.41 -15.13
CA LYS A 88 4.09 -2.57 -14.64
C LYS A 88 3.85 -1.13 -15.09
N VAL A 89 4.08 -0.18 -14.20
CA VAL A 89 4.09 1.26 -14.52
C VAL A 89 5.48 1.82 -14.25
N THR A 90 5.85 2.94 -14.87
CA THR A 90 7.17 3.55 -14.69
C THR A 90 7.00 4.98 -14.23
N VAL A 91 7.71 5.35 -13.15
CA VAL A 91 7.73 6.70 -12.59
C VAL A 91 9.15 7.24 -12.71
N LYS A 92 9.31 8.50 -13.15
CA LYS A 92 10.62 9.16 -13.20
C LYS A 92 10.95 9.76 -11.84
N ILE A 93 11.98 9.24 -11.17
CA ILE A 93 12.48 9.75 -9.89
C ILE A 93 13.96 10.06 -10.05
N ARG A 94 14.35 11.33 -9.81
CA ARG A 94 15.72 11.82 -10.03
C ARG A 94 16.27 11.49 -11.43
N GLN A 95 15.44 11.69 -12.45
CA GLN A 95 15.73 11.38 -13.87
C GLN A 95 16.01 9.89 -14.16
N ARG A 96 15.74 8.99 -13.22
CA ARG A 96 15.82 7.54 -13.39
C ARG A 96 14.41 6.97 -13.51
N ASP A 97 14.28 5.96 -14.36
CA ASP A 97 13.04 5.22 -14.50
C ASP A 97 12.94 4.20 -13.36
N VAL A 98 11.91 4.33 -12.53
CA VAL A 98 11.59 3.41 -11.44
C VAL A 98 10.36 2.60 -11.86
N VAL A 99 10.55 1.30 -12.00
CA VAL A 99 9.48 0.38 -12.43
C VAL A 99 8.67 -0.05 -11.20
N CYS A 100 7.36 0.13 -11.24
CA CYS A 100 6.46 -0.33 -10.18
C CYS A 100 5.62 -1.49 -10.71
N LYS A 101 5.78 -2.67 -10.11
CA LYS A 101 4.87 -3.79 -10.32
C LYS A 101 3.56 -3.52 -9.59
N VAL A 102 2.44 -3.91 -10.20
CA VAL A 102 1.10 -3.70 -9.64
C VAL A 102 0.53 -5.02 -9.11
N TRP A 103 0.21 -5.04 -7.82
CA TRP A 103 -0.46 -6.14 -7.14
C TRP A 103 -1.92 -5.80 -6.86
N LEU A 104 -2.81 -6.80 -6.84
CA LEU A 104 -4.22 -6.64 -6.51
C LEU A 104 -4.55 -7.28 -5.14
N VAL A 105 -5.26 -6.52 -4.30
CA VAL A 105 -5.93 -6.97 -3.07
C VAL A 105 -7.44 -6.85 -3.25
N ASP A 106 -8.15 -7.97 -3.20
CA ASP A 106 -9.62 -8.02 -3.34
C ASP A 106 -10.28 -9.08 -2.43
N CYS A 107 -9.54 -9.64 -1.47
CA CYS A 107 -9.96 -10.78 -0.66
C CYS A 107 -10.52 -10.45 0.74
N PHE A 108 -10.53 -9.18 1.15
CA PHE A 108 -10.93 -8.77 2.51
C PHE A 108 -12.29 -8.06 2.58
N GLY A 109 -13.17 -8.32 1.60
CA GLY A 109 -14.47 -7.63 1.50
C GLY A 109 -14.34 -6.15 1.11
N ASN A 110 -13.23 -5.76 0.50
CA ASN A 110 -12.95 -4.41 0.03
C ASN A 110 -13.21 -4.25 -1.48
N ALA A 111 -13.39 -3.01 -1.92
CA ALA A 111 -13.31 -2.66 -3.33
C ALA A 111 -11.85 -2.86 -3.79
N PRO A 112 -11.59 -3.15 -5.08
CA PRO A 112 -10.25 -3.49 -5.56
C PRO A 112 -9.20 -2.46 -5.15
N ILE A 113 -8.12 -2.90 -4.51
CA ILE A 113 -6.98 -2.06 -4.18
C ILE A 113 -5.77 -2.55 -4.97
N TYR A 114 -5.12 -1.63 -5.68
CA TYR A 114 -3.90 -1.88 -6.43
C TYR A 114 -2.71 -1.33 -5.65
N LEU A 115 -1.75 -2.20 -5.36
CA LEU A 115 -0.55 -1.86 -4.59
C LEU A 115 0.68 -1.83 -5.50
N LEU A 116 1.39 -0.71 -5.46
CA LEU A 116 2.62 -0.46 -6.21
C LEU A 116 3.82 -1.02 -5.45
N ASP A 117 4.72 -1.71 -6.17
CA ASP A 117 5.89 -2.37 -5.60
C ASP A 117 7.13 -2.10 -6.44
N THR A 118 8.15 -1.52 -5.82
CA THR A 118 9.45 -1.23 -6.45
C THR A 118 10.51 -2.28 -6.14
N ASP A 119 10.22 -3.28 -5.29
CA ASP A 119 11.13 -4.35 -4.87
C ASP A 119 11.35 -5.37 -6.01
N LEU A 120 11.99 -4.89 -7.08
CA LEU A 120 12.25 -5.60 -8.32
C LEU A 120 13.76 -5.60 -8.61
N PRO A 121 14.33 -6.72 -9.12
CA PRO A 121 15.76 -6.80 -9.43
C PRO A 121 16.26 -5.74 -10.43
N GLU A 122 15.40 -5.26 -11.34
CA GLU A 122 15.75 -4.22 -12.30
C GLU A 122 15.88 -2.81 -11.70
N ASN A 123 15.34 -2.57 -10.49
CA ASN A 123 15.38 -1.26 -9.85
C ASN A 123 16.59 -1.15 -8.93
N GLY A 124 17.33 -0.04 -9.06
CA GLY A 124 18.31 0.38 -8.04
C GLY A 124 17.67 0.98 -6.78
N ASP A 125 16.36 1.24 -6.82
CA ASP A 125 15.62 1.99 -5.81
C ASP A 125 14.52 1.16 -5.12
N ALA A 126 14.73 -0.15 -4.98
CA ALA A 126 13.81 -1.08 -4.30
C ALA A 126 13.46 -0.67 -2.85
N TRP A 127 14.28 0.18 -2.24
CA TRP A 127 14.05 0.72 -0.90
C TRP A 127 12.83 1.66 -0.83
N ILE A 128 12.35 2.20 -1.96
CA ILE A 128 11.22 3.14 -1.98
C ILE A 128 10.00 2.49 -1.31
N THR A 129 9.63 1.27 -1.69
CA THR A 129 8.52 0.53 -1.08
C THR A 129 8.95 -0.34 0.12
N GLY A 130 10.09 0.00 0.75
CA GLY A 130 10.68 -0.75 1.85
C GLY A 130 9.86 -0.67 3.13
N GLN A 131 9.66 0.53 3.66
CA GLN A 131 9.02 0.74 4.97
C GLN A 131 8.07 1.94 4.93
N LEU A 132 6.87 1.74 5.48
CA LEU A 132 5.90 2.80 5.70
C LEU A 132 6.43 3.75 6.77
N TYR A 133 6.59 5.03 6.44
CA TYR A 133 7.06 6.09 7.36
C TYR A 133 8.39 5.79 8.09
N GLY A 134 9.24 4.94 7.51
CA GLY A 134 10.57 4.65 8.04
C GLY A 134 11.64 5.71 7.72
N TYR A 135 11.36 6.57 6.74
CA TYR A 135 12.29 7.57 6.24
C TYR A 135 11.69 8.97 6.29
N PHE A 136 12.54 9.98 6.53
CA PHE A 136 12.11 11.35 6.81
C PHE A 136 12.66 12.39 5.82
N GLY A 137 13.36 11.97 4.76
CA GLY A 137 14.02 12.84 3.79
C GLY A 137 13.52 12.66 2.36
N GLU A 138 14.45 12.69 1.39
CA GLU A 138 14.17 12.47 -0.03
C GLU A 138 13.47 11.15 -0.31
N GLU A 139 13.69 10.16 0.56
CA GLU A 139 13.07 8.84 0.45
C GLU A 139 11.56 8.91 0.55
N ARG A 140 11.04 9.76 1.44
CA ARG A 140 9.60 9.98 1.58
C ARG A 140 9.02 10.66 0.34
N ILE A 141 9.75 11.61 -0.25
CA ILE A 141 9.35 12.25 -1.51
C ILE A 141 9.29 11.20 -2.62
N ALA A 142 10.28 10.30 -2.72
CA ALA A 142 10.27 9.22 -3.69
C ALA A 142 9.08 8.26 -3.50
N GLN A 143 8.71 7.96 -2.26
CA GLN A 143 7.51 7.18 -1.92
C GLN A 143 6.22 7.87 -2.38
N GLU A 144 6.09 9.16 -2.07
CA GLU A 144 4.94 9.98 -2.48
C GLU A 144 4.86 10.09 -4.02
N MET A 145 6.00 10.24 -4.71
CA MET A 145 6.06 10.23 -6.18
C MET A 145 5.66 8.88 -6.80
N VAL A 146 5.99 7.75 -6.15
CA VAL A 146 5.53 6.43 -6.60
C VAL A 146 4.00 6.33 -6.46
N LEU A 147 3.44 6.83 -5.36
CA LEU A 147 2.00 6.79 -5.13
C LEU A 147 1.23 7.68 -6.12
N GLY A 148 1.67 8.93 -6.32
CA GLY A 148 1.03 9.94 -7.17
C GLY A 148 0.74 11.24 -6.45
#